data_AF-A0A1Q9DNN9-F1
#
_entry.id   AF-A0A1Q9DNN9-F1
#
_cell.length_a   1.000
_cell.length_b   1.000
_cell.length_c   1.000
_cell.angle_alpha   90.00
_cell.angle_beta   90.00
_cell.angle_gamma   90.00
#
_symmetry.space_group_name_H-M   'P 1'
#
loop_
_entity.id
_entity.type
_entity.pdbx_description
1 polymer ?
#
loop_
_entity_poly.entity_id
_entity_poly.type
_entity_poly.pdbx_seq_one_letter_code
_entity_poly.pdbx_strand_id
1 'polypeptide(L)'
;MLGRLLCSIQVGGRPNPIRAAWPVADPSLGLGARQLVVPAREFKAILEGVGETSKAYAGNPLAQLCPKRRGQVLQNAVRQVLSQKHSDMQVEDPFPGIGIRGTRLRPDQARYDFSIGGRRVECKSAQLCWYQAEVRWKAQFCGIKLDQNQFDDLYLALFTPSNVLVLQHDLHTCMSRAGRHTAELGWRVTVGGRKHQTNWRDANVALAKQLFNADSNCRPVAVLQVNGPEISVALSHASGSRSKQLADKFYKESPLQLANPSTRGLRIEAIAFELDKRMHPEALFLRSAADKARTSSSGSGLHATCADWLRNGTRVEVKHGVLRFKDQRCVWTCSFTGIRSTTTVQGDVLHFDELWLVVLGPRGLHIFRDDGELGIARASHLCRGGRIEVCGPYNEPEPHVAFERILQKLTSRGCTLLATVPF
;
A
#
# COMPACT_ATOMS: atom_id res chain seq x y z
N MET A 1 12.60 50.34 55.38
CA MET A 1 13.06 48.98 55.75
C MET A 1 11.90 48.02 55.54
N LEU A 2 11.87 47.40 54.36
CA LEU A 2 10.82 46.46 53.93
C LEU A 2 11.43 45.06 53.91
N GLY A 3 10.80 44.14 54.63
CA GLY A 3 11.14 42.72 54.64
C GLY A 3 9.90 41.86 54.38
N ARG A 4 10.16 40.65 53.85
CA ARG A 4 9.22 39.55 53.52
C ARG A 4 8.50 39.73 52.15
N LEU A 5 8.22 38.71 51.34
CA LEU A 5 8.19 37.25 51.51
C LEU A 5 8.83 36.54 50.29
N LEU A 6 9.65 35.51 50.53
CA LEU A 6 10.00 34.47 49.55
C LEU A 6 8.95 33.36 49.63
N CYS A 7 8.28 33.08 48.51
CA CYS A 7 7.41 31.92 48.37
C CYS A 7 8.18 30.81 47.64
N SER A 8 8.56 29.75 48.35
CA SER A 8 9.20 28.57 47.76
C SER A 8 8.13 27.65 47.16
N ILE A 9 8.18 27.43 45.86
CA ILE A 9 7.38 26.40 45.20
C ILE A 9 8.18 25.10 45.26
N GLN A 10 7.74 24.15 46.09
CA GLN A 10 8.22 22.78 46.06
C GLN A 10 7.73 22.09 44.79
N VAL A 11 8.66 21.67 43.94
CA VAL A 11 8.40 20.79 42.80
C VAL A 11 8.25 19.37 43.34
N GLY A 12 7.01 18.93 43.51
CA GLY A 12 6.70 17.53 43.82
C GLY A 12 7.06 16.62 42.65
N GLY A 13 8.06 15.76 42.85
CA GLY A 13 8.41 14.69 41.92
C GLY A 13 7.23 13.73 41.77
N ARG A 14 6.71 13.58 40.55
CA ARG A 14 5.76 12.52 40.23
C ARG A 14 6.50 11.18 40.18
N PRO A 15 5.98 10.11 40.80
CA PRO A 15 6.58 8.80 40.69
C PRO A 15 6.52 8.31 39.23
N ASN A 16 7.61 7.66 38.80
CA ASN A 16 7.66 6.89 37.56
C ASN A 16 6.46 5.93 37.49
N PRO A 17 5.72 5.85 36.37
CA PRO A 17 4.79 4.77 36.18
C PRO A 17 5.62 3.49 36.05
N ILE A 18 5.62 2.72 37.15
CA ILE A 18 6.02 1.33 37.18
C ILE A 18 5.34 0.66 35.99
N ARG A 19 6.13 -0.01 35.15
CA ARG A 19 5.64 -0.94 34.14
C ARG A 19 4.71 -1.92 34.86
N ALA A 20 3.40 -1.72 34.73
CA ALA A 20 2.45 -2.76 35.04
C ALA A 20 2.77 -3.89 34.06
N ALA A 21 3.39 -4.94 34.56
CA ALA A 21 3.29 -6.24 33.95
C ALA A 21 1.80 -6.53 33.88
N TRP A 22 1.25 -6.44 32.67
CA TRP A 22 -0.11 -6.85 32.40
C TRP A 22 -0.23 -8.32 32.82
N PRO A 23 -1.38 -8.75 33.38
CA PRO A 23 -1.59 -10.16 33.62
C PRO A 23 -1.44 -10.87 32.28
N VAL A 24 -0.37 -11.65 32.16
CA VAL A 24 -0.26 -12.68 31.14
C VAL A 24 -1.53 -13.50 31.30
N ALA A 25 -2.38 -13.53 30.26
CA ALA A 25 -3.56 -14.38 30.25
C ALA A 25 -3.12 -15.78 30.67
N ASP A 26 -3.77 -16.31 31.70
CA ASP A 26 -3.42 -17.57 32.33
C ASP A 26 -3.28 -18.68 31.26
N PRO A 27 -2.06 -19.19 30.98
CA PRO A 27 -1.85 -20.23 29.98
C PRO A 27 -2.37 -21.59 30.43
N SER A 28 -2.86 -21.71 31.67
CA SER A 28 -3.19 -23.00 32.30
C SER A 28 -4.58 -23.55 31.96
N LEU A 29 -5.41 -22.83 31.18
CA LEU A 29 -6.51 -23.45 30.44
C LEU A 29 -5.94 -24.14 29.19
N GLY A 30 -5.27 -25.28 29.42
CA GLY A 30 -4.62 -26.16 28.44
C GLY A 30 -5.56 -26.84 27.44
N LEU A 31 -6.62 -26.15 27.01
CA LEU A 31 -7.31 -26.45 25.76
C LEU A 31 -6.36 -26.00 24.64
N GLY A 32 -5.47 -26.90 24.20
CA GLY A 32 -4.64 -26.69 23.03
C GLY A 32 -5.51 -26.13 21.92
N ALA A 33 -5.31 -24.84 21.61
CA ALA A 33 -6.19 -24.08 20.75
C ALA A 33 -6.32 -24.85 19.43
N ARG A 34 -7.48 -25.46 19.19
CA ARG A 34 -7.71 -26.24 17.98
C ARG A 34 -7.59 -25.26 16.81
N GLN A 35 -6.61 -25.50 15.95
CA GLN A 35 -6.46 -24.78 14.70
C GLN A 35 -7.77 -24.88 13.90
N LEU A 36 -8.33 -23.72 13.55
CA LEU A 36 -9.56 -23.66 12.77
C LEU A 36 -9.24 -23.84 11.29
N VAL A 37 -9.88 -24.81 10.62
CA VAL A 37 -9.76 -24.99 9.16
C VAL A 37 -11.10 -24.65 8.52
N VAL A 38 -11.16 -23.57 7.73
CA VAL A 38 -12.39 -23.10 7.09
C VAL A 38 -12.21 -23.05 5.58
N PRO A 39 -13.00 -23.79 4.78
CA PRO A 39 -12.85 -23.80 3.34
C PRO A 39 -13.16 -22.43 2.72
N ALA A 40 -12.39 -22.03 1.70
CA ALA A 40 -12.51 -20.70 1.08
C ALA A 40 -13.91 -20.37 0.52
N ARG A 41 -14.69 -21.38 0.13
CA ARG A 41 -16.07 -21.21 -0.34
C ARG A 41 -16.99 -20.50 0.66
N GLU A 42 -16.70 -20.58 1.96
CA GLU A 42 -17.47 -19.85 2.97
C GLU A 42 -17.21 -18.34 2.94
N PHE A 43 -16.09 -17.92 2.36
CA PHE A 43 -15.74 -16.52 2.15
C PHE A 43 -16.04 -16.06 0.72
N LYS A 44 -16.86 -16.79 -0.04
CA LYS A 44 -17.19 -16.48 -1.45
C LYS A 44 -17.59 -15.01 -1.63
N ALA A 45 -18.48 -14.48 -0.80
CA ALA A 45 -18.91 -13.08 -0.88
C ALA A 45 -17.76 -12.06 -0.66
N ILE A 46 -16.77 -12.38 0.19
CA ILE A 46 -15.60 -11.52 0.43
C ILE A 46 -14.59 -11.64 -0.72
N LEU A 47 -14.34 -12.87 -1.17
CA LEU A 47 -13.41 -13.19 -2.25
C LEU A 47 -13.91 -12.66 -3.61
N GLU A 48 -15.22 -12.78 -3.87
CA GLU A 48 -15.90 -12.26 -5.05
C GLU A 48 -16.35 -10.82 -4.88
N GLY A 49 -16.28 -10.26 -3.66
CA GLY A 49 -16.50 -8.85 -3.38
C GLY A 49 -15.48 -8.02 -4.14
N VAL A 50 -15.83 -7.63 -5.36
CA VAL A 50 -14.99 -6.84 -6.24
C VAL A 50 -15.46 -5.40 -6.11
N GLY A 51 -14.64 -4.51 -5.52
CA GLY A 51 -14.94 -3.09 -5.53
C GLY A 51 -15.09 -2.58 -6.97
N GLU A 52 -15.86 -1.51 -7.19
CA GLU A 52 -16.19 -1.01 -8.53
C GLU A 52 -14.95 -0.78 -9.42
N THR A 53 -13.85 -0.27 -8.85
CA THR A 53 -12.55 -0.22 -9.54
C THR A 53 -12.14 -1.59 -10.04
N SER A 54 -12.03 -2.57 -9.16
CA SER A 54 -11.56 -3.90 -9.54
C SER A 54 -12.48 -4.59 -10.56
N LYS A 55 -13.79 -4.31 -10.55
CA LYS A 55 -14.73 -4.80 -11.57
C LYS A 55 -14.40 -4.21 -12.94
N ALA A 56 -14.20 -2.88 -12.99
CA ALA A 56 -13.91 -2.19 -14.24
C ALA A 56 -12.58 -2.63 -14.87
N TYR A 57 -11.59 -3.02 -14.07
CA TYR A 57 -10.28 -3.48 -14.54
C TYR A 57 -10.11 -5.01 -14.53
N ALA A 58 -11.20 -5.78 -14.45
CA ALA A 58 -11.10 -7.24 -14.45
C ALA A 58 -10.35 -7.74 -15.70
N GLY A 59 -9.37 -8.64 -15.49
CA GLY A 59 -8.52 -9.17 -16.55
C GLY A 59 -7.43 -8.23 -17.08
N ASN A 60 -7.35 -6.98 -16.61
CA ASN A 60 -6.37 -6.02 -17.10
C ASN A 60 -4.98 -6.25 -16.46
N PRO A 61 -3.92 -6.53 -17.24
CA PRO A 61 -2.60 -6.87 -16.70
C PRO A 61 -1.95 -5.72 -15.93
N LEU A 62 -2.18 -4.46 -16.31
CA LEU A 62 -1.66 -3.29 -15.59
C LEU A 62 -2.31 -3.14 -14.21
N ALA A 63 -3.57 -3.51 -14.06
CA ALA A 63 -4.29 -3.38 -12.79
C ALA A 63 -3.80 -4.40 -11.74
N GLN A 64 -3.22 -5.51 -12.17
CA GLN A 64 -2.64 -6.54 -11.28
C GLN A 64 -1.29 -6.10 -10.70
N LEU A 65 -0.61 -5.14 -11.34
CA LEU A 65 0.65 -4.60 -10.84
C LEU A 65 0.45 -3.75 -9.58
N CYS A 66 1.46 -3.72 -8.71
CA CYS A 66 1.50 -2.74 -7.63
C CYS A 66 1.64 -1.31 -8.20
N PRO A 67 1.19 -0.27 -7.49
CA PRO A 67 1.23 1.10 -8.00
C PRO A 67 2.61 1.55 -8.50
N LYS A 68 3.69 1.20 -7.78
CA LYS A 68 5.06 1.53 -8.18
C LYS A 68 5.45 0.89 -9.52
N ARG A 69 5.21 -0.42 -9.68
CA ARG A 69 5.56 -1.15 -10.91
C ARG A 69 4.69 -0.72 -12.08
N ARG A 70 3.40 -0.46 -11.83
CA ARG A 70 2.50 0.13 -12.83
C ARG A 70 3.00 1.49 -13.30
N GLY A 71 3.42 2.36 -12.38
CA GLY A 71 4.00 3.66 -12.72
C GLY A 71 5.22 3.53 -13.62
N GLN A 72 6.14 2.60 -13.32
CA GLN A 72 7.31 2.31 -14.17
C GLN A 72 6.91 1.85 -15.59
N VAL A 73 5.93 0.95 -15.70
CA VAL A 73 5.44 0.48 -17.01
C VAL A 73 4.85 1.63 -17.80
N LEU A 74 4.00 2.46 -17.16
CA LEU A 74 3.37 3.60 -17.81
C LEU A 74 4.39 4.68 -18.21
N GLN A 75 5.40 4.94 -17.38
CA GLN A 75 6.52 5.84 -17.71
C GLN A 75 7.31 5.34 -18.93
N ASN A 76 7.62 4.04 -18.99
CA ASN A 76 8.30 3.46 -20.15
C ASN A 76 7.45 3.56 -21.43
N ALA A 77 6.12 3.36 -21.32
CA ALA A 77 5.21 3.53 -22.44
C ALA A 77 5.17 4.99 -22.93
N VAL A 78 5.12 5.97 -22.01
CA VAL A 78 5.22 7.40 -22.36
C VAL A 78 6.54 7.70 -23.06
N ARG A 79 7.65 7.18 -22.53
CA ARG A 79 8.99 7.33 -23.12
C ARG A 79 9.03 6.81 -24.57
N GLN A 80 8.45 5.65 -24.82
CA GLN A 80 8.36 5.06 -26.17
C GLN A 80 7.52 5.93 -27.12
N VAL A 81 6.34 6.40 -26.68
CA VAL A 81 5.48 7.29 -27.45
C VAL A 81 6.22 8.58 -27.85
N LEU A 82 6.93 9.19 -26.90
CA LEU A 82 7.66 10.43 -27.17
C LEU A 82 8.85 10.21 -28.11
N SER A 83 9.58 9.10 -27.95
CA SER A 83 10.67 8.73 -28.88
C SER A 83 10.17 8.51 -30.30
N GLN A 84 8.97 7.98 -30.48
CA GLN A 84 8.36 7.79 -31.81
C GLN A 84 7.88 9.12 -32.41
N LYS A 85 7.30 10.00 -31.58
CA LYS A 85 6.75 11.29 -32.02
C LYS A 85 7.84 12.33 -32.33
N HIS A 86 8.99 12.22 -31.68
CA HIS A 86 10.16 13.10 -31.84
C HIS A 86 11.37 12.25 -32.25
N SER A 87 11.31 11.66 -33.45
CA SER A 87 12.34 10.74 -33.94
C SER A 87 13.71 11.40 -34.15
N ASP A 88 13.74 12.73 -34.23
CA ASP A 88 14.93 13.57 -34.29
C ASP A 88 15.54 13.88 -32.91
N MET A 89 14.79 13.64 -31.83
CA MET A 89 15.21 13.92 -30.47
C MET A 89 15.64 12.65 -29.74
N GLN A 90 16.84 12.70 -29.15
CA GLN A 90 17.31 11.62 -28.31
C GLN A 90 16.56 11.62 -26.97
N VAL A 91 16.11 10.44 -26.56
CA VAL A 91 15.55 10.20 -25.23
C VAL A 91 16.62 9.60 -24.34
N GLU A 92 16.92 10.27 -23.23
CA GLU A 92 18.02 9.91 -22.35
C GLU A 92 17.55 9.62 -20.93
N ASP A 93 18.31 8.76 -20.23
CA ASP A 93 18.08 8.50 -18.82
C ASP A 93 18.39 9.75 -17.98
N PRO A 94 17.70 9.94 -16.85
CA PRO A 94 17.85 11.16 -16.08
C PRO A 94 19.24 11.21 -15.45
N PHE A 95 19.86 12.40 -15.45
CA PHE A 95 21.16 12.58 -14.82
C PHE A 95 21.04 12.42 -13.30
N PRO A 96 21.65 11.39 -12.69
CA PRO A 96 21.66 11.25 -11.24
C PRO A 96 22.47 12.40 -10.63
N GLY A 97 21.80 13.30 -9.93
CA GLY A 97 22.47 14.41 -9.25
C GLY A 97 23.42 13.95 -8.14
N ILE A 98 24.12 14.91 -7.53
CA ILE A 98 24.95 14.67 -6.35
C ILE A 98 24.10 14.97 -5.11
N GLY A 99 24.05 14.04 -4.16
CA GLY A 99 23.35 14.21 -2.89
C GLY A 99 24.06 15.21 -1.98
N ILE A 100 23.39 15.63 -0.90
CA ILE A 100 23.93 16.60 0.07
C ILE A 100 25.27 16.16 0.66
N ARG A 101 25.55 14.84 0.67
CA ARG A 101 26.80 14.25 1.16
C ARG A 101 27.88 14.08 0.09
N GLY A 102 27.72 14.65 -1.10
CA GLY A 102 28.66 14.47 -2.22
C GLY A 102 28.56 13.13 -2.94
N THR A 103 27.64 12.24 -2.52
CA THR A 103 27.47 10.92 -3.15
C THR A 103 26.55 11.00 -4.37
N ARG A 104 26.89 10.26 -5.44
CA ARG A 104 26.01 10.14 -6.61
C ARG A 104 24.66 9.54 -6.20
N LEU A 105 23.58 10.24 -6.51
CA LEU A 105 22.23 9.76 -6.29
C LEU A 105 21.93 8.57 -7.20
N ARG A 106 20.98 7.73 -6.81
CA ARG A 106 20.48 6.69 -7.71
C ARG A 106 19.59 7.31 -8.79
N PRO A 107 19.42 6.67 -9.96
CA PRO A 107 18.51 7.17 -11.00
C PRO A 107 17.07 7.39 -10.50
N ASP A 108 16.59 6.55 -9.58
CA ASP A 108 15.25 6.70 -8.96
C ASP A 108 15.16 7.86 -7.96
N GLN A 109 16.28 8.54 -7.69
CA GLN A 109 16.39 9.76 -6.88
C GLN A 109 16.69 10.99 -7.74
N ALA A 110 16.70 10.86 -9.07
CA ALA A 110 16.85 12.00 -9.95
C ALA A 110 15.70 13.00 -9.78
N ARG A 111 15.93 14.23 -10.22
CA ARG A 111 14.96 15.33 -10.11
C ARG A 111 13.83 15.24 -11.12
N TYR A 112 14.03 14.47 -12.18
CA TYR A 112 13.11 14.23 -13.29
C TYR A 112 13.27 12.77 -13.73
N ASP A 113 12.33 12.28 -14.53
CA ASP A 113 12.22 10.87 -14.88
C ASP A 113 13.03 10.47 -16.13
N PHE A 114 13.17 11.37 -17.11
CA PHE A 114 14.01 11.25 -18.31
C PHE A 114 14.15 12.60 -19.03
N SER A 115 14.99 12.71 -20.05
CA SER A 115 15.05 13.89 -20.93
C SER A 115 14.76 13.55 -22.38
N ILE A 116 14.25 14.52 -23.14
CA ILE A 116 14.05 14.43 -24.59
C ILE A 116 14.53 15.72 -25.25
N GLY A 117 15.48 15.62 -26.19
CA GLY A 117 16.06 16.79 -26.86
C GLY A 117 16.62 17.83 -25.87
N GLY A 118 17.23 17.37 -24.77
CA GLY A 118 17.76 18.22 -23.70
C GLY A 118 16.72 18.78 -22.72
N ARG A 119 15.41 18.59 -22.96
CA ARG A 119 14.34 19.01 -22.04
C ARG A 119 14.10 17.95 -20.97
N ARG A 120 14.02 18.35 -19.71
CA ARG A 120 13.82 17.46 -18.56
C ARG A 120 12.34 17.17 -18.40
N VAL A 121 11.99 15.89 -18.27
CA VAL A 121 10.61 15.42 -18.22
C VAL A 121 10.30 14.78 -16.89
N GLU A 122 9.24 15.26 -16.23
CA GLU A 122 8.58 14.56 -15.13
C GLU A 122 7.38 13.78 -15.70
N CYS A 123 7.22 12.52 -15.32
CA CYS A 123 6.15 11.66 -15.77
C CYS A 123 5.38 11.09 -14.57
N LYS A 124 4.11 11.47 -14.42
CA LYS A 124 3.23 10.89 -13.39
C LYS A 124 2.15 10.02 -14.00
N SER A 125 1.84 8.92 -13.31
CA SER A 125 0.71 8.07 -13.68
C SER A 125 -0.37 8.10 -12.61
N ALA A 126 -1.63 7.98 -13.03
CA ALA A 126 -2.77 7.74 -12.15
C ALA A 126 -3.69 6.68 -12.74
N GLN A 127 -4.34 5.91 -11.89
CA GLN A 127 -5.41 4.99 -12.29
C GLN A 127 -6.76 5.65 -11.98
N LEU A 128 -7.71 5.55 -12.90
CA LEU A 128 -9.10 5.94 -12.65
C LEU A 128 -9.71 4.94 -11.66
N CYS A 129 -10.09 5.41 -10.47
CA CYS A 129 -10.58 4.57 -9.37
C CYS A 129 -11.94 5.07 -8.86
N TRP A 130 -12.81 4.15 -8.46
CA TRP A 130 -14.02 4.47 -7.71
C TRP A 130 -13.67 4.84 -6.27
N TYR A 131 -14.13 6.01 -5.84
CA TYR A 131 -13.89 6.56 -4.52
C TYR A 131 -15.19 6.49 -3.70
N GLN A 132 -15.34 5.45 -2.88
CA GLN A 132 -16.59 5.16 -2.17
C GLN A 132 -17.07 6.33 -1.29
N ALA A 133 -16.15 7.02 -0.60
CA ALA A 133 -16.49 8.15 0.27
C ALA A 133 -17.04 9.37 -0.49
N GLU A 134 -16.66 9.55 -1.76
CA GLU A 134 -17.16 10.62 -2.63
C GLU A 134 -18.25 10.12 -3.60
N VAL A 135 -18.54 8.81 -3.59
CA VAL A 135 -19.44 8.10 -4.50
C VAL A 135 -19.18 8.48 -5.97
N ARG A 136 -17.92 8.51 -6.41
CA ARG A 136 -17.55 8.89 -7.79
C ARG A 136 -16.23 8.29 -8.26
N TRP A 137 -16.02 8.27 -9.56
CA TRP A 137 -14.73 7.95 -10.18
C TRP A 137 -13.77 9.14 -10.14
N LYS A 138 -12.50 8.90 -9.81
CA LYS A 138 -11.47 9.93 -9.68
C LYS A 138 -10.10 9.37 -10.05
N ALA A 139 -9.25 10.21 -10.63
CA ALA A 139 -7.84 9.95 -10.81
C ALA A 139 -7.04 11.06 -10.13
N GLN A 140 -5.92 10.67 -9.52
CA GLN A 140 -5.10 11.57 -8.73
C GLN A 140 -3.63 11.32 -9.02
N PHE A 141 -2.97 12.33 -9.58
CA PHE A 141 -1.53 12.35 -9.79
C PHE A 141 -0.89 13.05 -8.59
N CYS A 142 0.03 12.40 -7.91
CA CYS A 142 0.63 12.89 -6.67
C CYS A 142 2.15 13.10 -6.83
N GLY A 143 2.71 13.95 -5.97
CA GLY A 143 4.16 14.11 -5.86
C GLY A 143 4.79 14.87 -7.01
N ILE A 144 4.08 15.85 -7.57
CA ILE A 144 4.58 16.72 -8.65
C ILE A 144 5.41 17.84 -8.01
N LYS A 145 6.68 17.98 -8.36
CA LYS A 145 7.61 18.93 -7.71
C LYS A 145 7.79 20.22 -8.53
N LEU A 146 6.85 21.15 -8.43
CA LEU A 146 6.89 22.42 -9.19
C LEU A 146 7.85 23.47 -8.62
N ASP A 147 8.14 23.41 -7.33
CA ASP A 147 8.79 24.46 -6.55
C ASP A 147 10.31 24.60 -6.81
N GLN A 148 10.90 23.67 -7.56
CA GLN A 148 12.35 23.51 -7.63
C GLN A 148 12.91 23.55 -9.06
N ASN A 149 12.12 24.01 -10.04
CA ASN A 149 12.49 24.03 -11.47
C ASN A 149 13.18 22.71 -11.89
N GLN A 150 12.62 21.57 -11.46
CA GLN A 150 13.27 20.26 -11.58
C GLN A 150 13.11 19.65 -12.96
N PHE A 151 12.06 20.04 -13.66
CA PHE A 151 11.69 19.57 -14.97
C PHE A 151 11.13 20.74 -15.80
N ASP A 152 11.16 20.57 -17.12
CA ASP A 152 10.67 21.54 -18.09
C ASP A 152 9.28 21.15 -18.62
N ASP A 153 9.00 19.84 -18.71
CA ASP A 153 7.72 19.30 -19.15
C ASP A 153 7.14 18.28 -18.15
N LEU A 154 5.82 18.32 -17.95
CA LEU A 154 5.09 17.32 -17.18
C LEU A 154 4.21 16.50 -18.11
N TYR A 155 4.44 15.19 -18.14
CA TYR A 155 3.57 14.24 -18.82
C TYR A 155 2.75 13.44 -17.82
N LEU A 156 1.46 13.28 -18.09
CA LEU A 156 0.55 12.50 -17.29
C LEU A 156 0.06 11.28 -18.07
N ALA A 157 0.19 10.10 -17.47
CA ALA A 157 -0.38 8.84 -17.97
C ALA A 157 -1.62 8.48 -17.15
N LEU A 158 -2.81 8.78 -17.69
CA LEU A 158 -4.09 8.40 -17.10
C LEU A 158 -4.48 6.99 -17.56
N PHE A 159 -4.33 6.02 -16.67
CA PHE A 159 -4.78 4.65 -16.90
C PHE A 159 -6.29 4.54 -16.59
N THR A 160 -7.07 4.22 -17.61
CA THR A 160 -8.51 3.94 -17.56
C THR A 160 -8.77 2.44 -17.80
N PRO A 161 -9.98 1.93 -17.54
CA PRO A 161 -10.31 0.54 -17.83
C PRO A 161 -10.03 0.09 -19.27
N SER A 162 -10.21 0.99 -20.26
CA SER A 162 -10.05 0.66 -21.68
C SER A 162 -8.72 1.08 -22.30
N ASN A 163 -8.06 2.12 -21.80
CA ASN A 163 -6.87 2.70 -22.43
C ASN A 163 -5.98 3.45 -21.43
N VAL A 164 -4.82 3.87 -21.90
CA VAL A 164 -3.95 4.84 -21.23
C VAL A 164 -3.94 6.12 -22.05
N LEU A 165 -4.47 7.21 -21.50
CA LEU A 165 -4.36 8.54 -22.09
C LEU A 165 -3.03 9.17 -21.64
N VAL A 166 -2.18 9.48 -22.60
CA VAL A 166 -0.94 10.24 -22.40
C VAL A 166 -1.20 11.69 -22.79
N LEU A 167 -0.91 12.63 -21.90
CA LEU A 167 -1.07 14.06 -22.16
C LEU A 167 0.09 14.87 -21.58
N GLN A 168 0.44 15.97 -22.24
CA GLN A 168 1.34 17.00 -21.73
C GLN A 168 0.50 17.99 -20.91
N HIS A 169 0.86 18.18 -19.64
CA HIS A 169 0.13 19.00 -18.70
C HIS A 169 0.69 20.43 -18.68
N ASP A 170 -0.19 21.42 -18.51
CA ASP A 170 0.15 22.85 -18.57
C ASP A 170 0.63 23.47 -17.24
N LEU A 171 0.81 22.63 -16.22
CA LEU A 171 1.19 23.01 -14.85
C LEU A 171 0.19 23.96 -14.13
N HIS A 172 -1.04 24.06 -14.63
CA HIS A 172 -2.07 24.94 -14.05
C HIS A 172 -3.42 24.22 -13.88
N THR A 173 -3.87 23.51 -14.89
CA THR A 173 -5.19 22.88 -14.95
C THR A 173 -5.34 21.85 -13.82
N CYS A 174 -6.48 21.88 -13.13
CA CYS A 174 -6.85 20.92 -12.07
C CYS A 174 -5.79 20.70 -10.96
N MET A 175 -4.90 21.68 -10.76
CA MET A 175 -3.88 21.63 -9.72
C MET A 175 -4.45 22.04 -8.36
N SER A 176 -4.36 21.16 -7.36
CA SER A 176 -4.79 21.50 -6.00
C SER A 176 -3.63 22.08 -5.19
N ARG A 177 -3.86 23.25 -4.56
CA ARG A 177 -2.98 23.86 -3.55
C ARG A 177 -3.50 23.47 -2.17
N ALA A 178 -2.79 22.59 -1.45
CA ALA A 178 -3.14 22.23 -0.07
C ALA A 178 -2.26 22.94 0.96
N GLY A 179 -1.79 24.16 0.66
CA GLY A 179 -0.93 24.94 1.57
C GLY A 179 0.35 24.19 1.96
N ARG A 180 0.70 24.20 3.26
CA ARG A 180 1.91 23.57 3.83
C ARG A 180 2.11 22.09 3.42
N HIS A 181 1.03 21.32 3.28
CA HIS A 181 1.12 19.93 2.84
C HIS A 181 1.70 19.77 1.42
N THR A 182 1.52 20.77 0.56
CA THR A 182 2.05 20.78 -0.81
C THR A 182 3.58 20.85 -0.83
N ALA A 183 4.18 21.56 0.13
CA ALA A 183 5.64 21.71 0.21
C ALA A 183 6.32 20.37 0.55
N GLU A 184 5.71 19.55 1.40
CA GLU A 184 6.28 18.26 1.82
C GLU A 184 5.97 17.12 0.84
N LEU A 185 4.72 17.06 0.35
CA LEU A 185 4.24 15.92 -0.44
C LEU A 185 4.26 16.18 -1.95
N GLY A 186 4.64 17.39 -2.36
CA GLY A 186 4.50 17.88 -3.71
C GLY A 186 3.06 18.24 -4.08
N TRP A 187 2.93 18.77 -5.27
CA TRP A 187 1.67 19.13 -5.90
C TRP A 187 0.92 17.92 -6.39
N ARG A 188 -0.36 18.16 -6.67
CA ARG A 188 -1.30 17.12 -7.08
C ARG A 188 -2.25 17.65 -8.14
N VAL A 189 -2.44 16.83 -9.18
CA VAL A 189 -3.50 17.01 -10.18
C VAL A 189 -4.62 16.05 -9.83
N THR A 190 -5.84 16.57 -9.64
CA THR A 190 -7.01 15.74 -9.34
C THR A 190 -8.10 16.01 -10.35
N VAL A 191 -8.58 14.94 -10.98
CA VAL A 191 -9.67 14.99 -11.94
C VAL A 191 -10.68 13.90 -11.56
N GLY A 192 -11.98 14.18 -11.69
CA GLY A 192 -13.01 13.19 -11.34
C GLY A 192 -14.33 13.35 -12.08
N GLY A 193 -15.10 12.27 -12.17
CA GLY A 193 -16.48 12.31 -12.65
C GLY A 193 -17.41 13.07 -11.69
N ARG A 194 -18.68 13.18 -12.09
CA ARG A 194 -19.75 13.72 -11.24
C ARG A 194 -20.02 12.78 -10.06
N LYS A 195 -20.54 13.33 -8.95
CA LYS A 195 -21.01 12.51 -7.83
C LYS A 195 -22.13 11.56 -8.29
N HIS A 196 -22.16 10.36 -7.73
CA HIS A 196 -23.08 9.26 -8.04
C HIS A 196 -22.99 8.70 -9.47
N GLN A 197 -22.01 9.12 -10.27
CA GLN A 197 -21.78 8.59 -11.61
C GLN A 197 -21.06 7.24 -11.55
N THR A 198 -21.80 6.14 -11.46
CA THR A 198 -21.24 4.78 -11.32
C THR A 198 -20.58 4.24 -12.59
N ASN A 199 -20.96 4.74 -13.77
CA ASN A 199 -20.35 4.34 -15.04
C ASN A 199 -19.00 5.05 -15.26
N TRP A 200 -17.92 4.25 -15.32
CA TRP A 200 -16.56 4.77 -15.52
C TRP A 200 -16.37 5.42 -16.90
N ARG A 201 -17.11 5.02 -17.93
CA ARG A 201 -17.01 5.61 -19.28
C ARG A 201 -17.46 7.06 -19.28
N ASP A 202 -18.61 7.31 -18.68
CA ASP A 202 -19.16 8.66 -18.57
C ASP A 202 -18.26 9.54 -17.68
N ALA A 203 -17.65 8.95 -16.64
CA ALA A 203 -16.66 9.64 -15.85
C ALA A 203 -15.42 9.99 -16.67
N ASN A 204 -14.95 9.10 -17.55
CA ASN A 204 -13.84 9.36 -18.46
C ASN A 204 -14.11 10.53 -19.42
N VAL A 205 -15.34 10.65 -19.93
CA VAL A 205 -15.77 11.81 -20.73
C VAL A 205 -15.74 13.09 -19.89
N ALA A 206 -16.24 13.04 -18.64
CA ALA A 206 -16.21 14.19 -17.74
C ALA A 206 -14.79 14.63 -17.35
N LEU A 207 -13.87 13.66 -17.23
CA LEU A 207 -12.44 13.87 -16.97
C LEU A 207 -11.75 14.56 -18.15
N ALA A 208 -11.97 14.07 -19.37
CA ALA A 208 -11.44 14.68 -20.59
C ALA A 208 -11.93 16.13 -20.74
N LYS A 209 -13.21 16.40 -20.45
CA LYS A 209 -13.75 17.77 -20.44
C LYS A 209 -13.08 18.68 -19.41
N GLN A 210 -12.67 18.17 -18.26
CA GLN A 210 -11.91 18.95 -17.27
C GLN A 210 -10.48 19.23 -17.74
N LEU A 211 -9.81 18.24 -18.33
CA LEU A 211 -8.42 18.37 -18.77
C LEU A 211 -8.26 19.18 -20.05
N PHE A 212 -9.27 19.18 -20.93
CA PHE A 212 -9.20 19.83 -22.25
C PHE A 212 -10.33 20.87 -22.40
N ASN A 213 -10.60 21.61 -21.33
CA ASN A 213 -11.51 22.76 -21.39
C ASN A 213 -10.85 23.95 -22.11
N ALA A 214 -11.63 24.96 -22.46
CA ALA A 214 -11.16 26.13 -23.23
C ALA A 214 -10.08 26.95 -22.51
N ASP A 215 -10.02 26.91 -21.17
CA ASP A 215 -9.03 27.61 -20.34
C ASP A 215 -7.76 26.75 -20.10
N SER A 216 -7.73 25.52 -20.60
CA SER A 216 -6.62 24.60 -20.42
C SER A 216 -5.64 24.63 -21.58
N ASN A 217 -4.35 24.59 -21.27
CA ASN A 217 -3.29 24.38 -22.25
C ASN A 217 -2.78 22.94 -22.27
N CYS A 218 -3.48 22.00 -21.61
CA CYS A 218 -3.11 20.59 -21.66
C CYS A 218 -3.29 20.03 -23.08
N ARG A 219 -2.35 19.20 -23.51
CA ARG A 219 -2.34 18.67 -24.89
C ARG A 219 -2.41 17.14 -24.86
N PRO A 220 -3.39 16.52 -25.55
CA PRO A 220 -3.37 15.07 -25.72
C PRO A 220 -2.16 14.68 -26.58
N VAL A 221 -1.41 13.68 -26.13
CA VAL A 221 -0.19 13.21 -26.80
C VAL A 221 -0.47 11.91 -27.54
N ALA A 222 -1.09 10.94 -26.85
CA ALA A 222 -1.46 9.64 -27.40
C ALA A 222 -2.59 8.98 -26.58
N VAL A 223 -3.29 8.02 -27.19
CA VAL A 223 -4.22 7.11 -26.50
C VAL A 223 -3.75 5.69 -26.79
N LEU A 224 -3.23 5.00 -25.78
CA LEU A 224 -2.70 3.65 -25.90
C LEU A 224 -3.74 2.63 -25.49
N GLN A 225 -3.95 1.60 -26.30
CA GLN A 225 -4.76 0.46 -25.88
C GLN A 225 -4.02 -0.29 -24.75
N VAL A 226 -4.75 -0.75 -23.74
CA VAL A 226 -4.13 -1.48 -22.60
C VAL A 226 -3.42 -2.74 -23.09
N ASN A 227 -3.97 -3.42 -24.08
CA ASN A 227 -3.38 -4.60 -24.70
C ASN A 227 -2.57 -4.25 -25.97
N GLY A 228 -2.24 -2.97 -26.15
CA GLY A 228 -1.46 -2.48 -27.28
C GLY A 228 0.02 -2.89 -27.20
N PRO A 229 0.77 -2.76 -28.30
CA PRO A 229 2.17 -3.15 -28.36
C PRO A 229 3.04 -2.36 -27.38
N GLU A 230 2.82 -1.05 -27.20
CA GLU A 230 3.61 -0.20 -26.30
C GLU A 230 3.50 -0.67 -24.85
N ILE A 231 2.26 -0.96 -24.41
CA ILE A 231 2.01 -1.47 -23.06
C ILE A 231 2.56 -2.89 -22.91
N SER A 232 2.42 -3.74 -23.93
CA SER A 232 2.90 -5.13 -23.90
C SER A 232 4.43 -5.20 -23.82
N VAL A 233 5.15 -4.39 -24.60
CA VAL A 233 6.61 -4.26 -24.55
C VAL A 233 7.03 -3.74 -23.18
N ALA A 234 6.43 -2.65 -22.70
CA ALA A 234 6.74 -2.10 -21.39
C ALA A 234 6.45 -3.10 -20.25
N LEU A 235 5.37 -3.88 -20.38
CA LEU A 235 5.04 -4.98 -19.47
C LEU A 235 6.08 -6.09 -19.52
N SER A 236 6.57 -6.49 -20.69
CA SER A 236 7.57 -7.56 -20.82
C SER A 236 8.88 -7.20 -20.11
N HIS A 237 9.34 -5.95 -20.27
CA HIS A 237 10.50 -5.41 -19.55
C HIS A 237 10.23 -5.39 -18.04
N ALA A 238 8.99 -5.11 -17.64
CA ALA A 238 8.59 -5.13 -16.25
C ALA A 238 8.32 -6.56 -15.70
N SER A 239 8.16 -7.57 -16.56
CA SER A 239 7.70 -8.91 -16.21
C SER A 239 8.80 -9.96 -16.27
N GLY A 240 9.95 -9.66 -16.88
CA GLY A 240 11.06 -10.61 -17.08
C GLY A 240 11.76 -11.10 -15.80
N SER A 241 11.26 -10.78 -14.60
CA SER A 241 11.85 -11.28 -13.37
C SER A 241 11.37 -12.71 -13.10
N ARG A 242 12.28 -13.64 -12.83
CA ARG A 242 11.96 -15.04 -12.46
C ARG A 242 10.95 -15.10 -11.32
N SER A 243 11.03 -14.18 -10.36
CA SER A 243 10.03 -13.98 -9.29
C SER A 243 8.59 -13.89 -9.79
N LYS A 244 8.34 -13.14 -10.88
CA LYS A 244 6.99 -12.98 -11.43
C LYS A 244 6.52 -14.25 -12.12
N GLN A 245 7.36 -14.87 -12.93
CA GLN A 245 7.02 -16.14 -13.59
C GLN A 245 6.64 -17.22 -12.56
N LEU A 246 7.41 -17.29 -11.47
CA LEU A 246 7.09 -18.18 -10.36
C LEU A 246 5.76 -17.81 -9.69
N ALA A 247 5.52 -16.53 -9.39
CA ALA A 247 4.25 -16.07 -8.81
C ALA A 247 3.03 -16.34 -9.72
N ASP A 248 3.14 -16.13 -11.03
CA ASP A 248 2.05 -16.36 -11.98
C ASP A 248 1.70 -17.85 -12.08
N LYS A 249 2.71 -18.74 -12.10
CA LYS A 249 2.53 -20.19 -12.03
C LYS A 249 1.93 -20.62 -10.69
N PHE A 250 2.45 -20.06 -9.61
CA PHE A 250 2.15 -20.47 -8.24
C PHE A 250 0.77 -20.06 -7.74
N TYR A 251 0.31 -18.88 -8.14
CA TYR A 251 -0.97 -18.34 -7.71
C TYR A 251 -2.07 -18.50 -8.75
N LYS A 252 -1.86 -19.26 -9.84
CA LYS A 252 -2.77 -19.38 -10.99
C LYS A 252 -4.24 -19.63 -10.62
N GLU A 253 -4.48 -20.38 -9.55
CA GLU A 253 -5.81 -20.77 -9.09
C GLU A 253 -6.26 -20.02 -7.84
N SER A 254 -5.42 -19.13 -7.30
CA SER A 254 -5.76 -18.38 -6.10
C SER A 254 -6.84 -17.32 -6.41
N PRO A 255 -7.95 -17.27 -5.64
CA PRO A 255 -8.98 -16.24 -5.80
C PRO A 255 -8.46 -14.82 -5.48
N LEU A 256 -7.26 -14.71 -4.91
CA LEU A 256 -6.59 -13.46 -4.59
C LEU A 256 -5.46 -13.09 -5.57
N GLN A 257 -5.20 -13.90 -6.60
CA GLN A 257 -4.14 -13.63 -7.58
C GLN A 257 -4.41 -12.35 -8.36
N LEU A 258 -5.63 -12.23 -8.90
CA LEU A 258 -6.03 -11.11 -9.74
C LEU A 258 -6.30 -9.83 -8.93
N ALA A 259 -6.39 -9.95 -7.61
CA ALA A 259 -6.56 -8.80 -6.73
C ALA A 259 -5.24 -8.02 -6.63
N ASN A 260 -5.31 -6.72 -6.96
CA ASN A 260 -4.20 -5.81 -6.68
C ASN A 260 -3.87 -5.81 -5.18
N PRO A 261 -2.65 -5.40 -4.77
CA PRO A 261 -2.22 -5.49 -3.37
C PRO A 261 -3.18 -4.86 -2.35
N SER A 262 -3.82 -3.73 -2.68
CA SER A 262 -4.74 -3.04 -1.78
C SER A 262 -6.06 -3.80 -1.61
N THR A 263 -6.69 -4.20 -2.72
CA THR A 263 -7.92 -5.02 -2.67
C THR A 263 -7.67 -6.35 -1.98
N ARG A 264 -6.53 -7.00 -2.28
CA ARG A 264 -6.13 -8.25 -1.62
C ARG A 264 -6.01 -8.07 -0.11
N GLY A 265 -5.35 -7.00 0.34
CA GLY A 265 -5.23 -6.70 1.77
C GLY A 265 -6.58 -6.53 2.46
N LEU A 266 -7.50 -5.75 1.87
CA LEU A 266 -8.86 -5.56 2.40
C LEU A 266 -9.66 -6.86 2.47
N ARG A 267 -9.52 -7.75 1.48
CA ARG A 267 -10.17 -9.06 1.48
C ARG A 267 -9.61 -9.97 2.57
N ILE A 268 -8.29 -10.03 2.68
CA ILE A 268 -7.62 -10.83 3.72
C ILE A 268 -8.01 -10.33 5.12
N GLU A 269 -8.03 -9.01 5.34
CA GLU A 269 -8.51 -8.40 6.58
C GLU A 269 -9.95 -8.79 6.88
N ALA A 270 -10.85 -8.73 5.89
CA ALA A 270 -12.24 -9.13 6.06
C ALA A 270 -12.39 -10.63 6.39
N ILE A 271 -11.59 -11.50 5.77
CA ILE A 271 -11.58 -12.94 6.11
C ILE A 271 -11.08 -13.15 7.54
N ALA A 272 -9.98 -12.49 7.93
CA ALA A 272 -9.44 -12.59 9.28
C ALA A 272 -10.46 -12.12 10.35
N PHE A 273 -11.17 -11.02 10.08
CA PHE A 273 -12.22 -10.51 10.95
C PHE A 273 -13.39 -11.50 11.12
N GLU A 274 -13.87 -12.12 10.04
CA GLU A 274 -14.94 -13.12 10.13
C GLU A 274 -14.48 -14.41 10.83
N LEU A 275 -13.19 -14.78 10.72
CA LEU A 275 -12.62 -15.87 11.50
C LEU A 275 -12.53 -15.53 12.99
N ASP A 276 -12.18 -14.28 13.32
CA ASP A 276 -12.13 -13.83 14.71
C ASP A 276 -13.50 -13.93 15.40
N LYS A 277 -14.57 -13.52 14.70
CA LYS A 277 -15.95 -13.72 15.17
C LYS A 277 -16.30 -15.18 15.45
N ARG A 278 -15.84 -16.10 14.60
CA ARG A 278 -16.10 -17.54 14.78
C ARG A 278 -15.34 -18.11 15.97
N MET A 279 -14.12 -17.64 16.21
CA MET A 279 -13.31 -18.05 17.35
C MET A 279 -13.81 -17.44 18.67
N HIS A 280 -14.50 -16.29 18.59
CA HIS A 280 -15.01 -15.56 19.75
C HIS A 280 -16.49 -15.18 19.56
N PRO A 281 -17.42 -16.16 19.52
CA PRO A 281 -18.82 -15.92 19.19
C PRO A 281 -19.53 -14.96 20.17
N GLU A 282 -19.11 -14.95 21.43
CA GLU A 282 -19.67 -14.09 22.49
C GLU A 282 -19.03 -12.70 22.56
N ALA A 283 -18.05 -12.41 21.71
CA ALA A 283 -17.36 -11.13 21.75
C ALA A 283 -18.09 -10.04 20.96
N LEU A 284 -18.00 -8.82 21.47
CA LEU A 284 -18.45 -7.60 20.80
C LEU A 284 -17.36 -7.11 19.84
N PHE A 285 -17.73 -6.91 18.57
CA PHE A 285 -16.83 -6.49 17.51
C PHE A 285 -17.14 -5.09 16.98
N LEU A 286 -16.12 -4.26 16.81
CA LEU A 286 -16.25 -2.92 16.21
C LEU A 286 -15.22 -2.72 15.10
N ARG A 287 -15.68 -2.46 13.88
CA ARG A 287 -14.81 -2.38 12.68
C ARG A 287 -14.75 -0.99 12.05
N SER A 288 -15.87 -0.28 11.92
CA SER A 288 -15.87 0.99 11.18
C SER A 288 -15.25 2.13 11.98
N ALA A 289 -14.67 3.12 11.29
CA ALA A 289 -14.17 4.33 11.94
C ALA A 289 -15.28 5.10 12.68
N ALA A 290 -16.52 5.04 12.18
CA ALA A 290 -17.68 5.61 12.84
C ALA A 290 -18.07 4.82 14.11
N ASP A 291 -17.94 3.49 14.08
CA ASP A 291 -18.20 2.62 15.25
C ASP A 291 -17.11 2.80 16.30
N LYS A 292 -15.84 2.93 15.88
CA LYS A 292 -14.69 3.21 16.76
C LYS A 292 -14.83 4.56 17.48
N ALA A 293 -15.39 5.57 16.81
CA ALA A 293 -15.59 6.90 17.39
C ALA A 293 -16.73 6.97 18.42
N ARG A 294 -17.75 6.10 18.31
CA ARG A 294 -18.91 6.08 19.22
C ARG A 294 -18.60 5.50 20.60
N THR A 295 -17.65 4.58 20.71
CA THR A 295 -17.25 3.97 21.98
C THR A 295 -16.20 4.74 22.76
N SER A 296 -15.54 5.72 22.13
CA SER A 296 -14.58 6.61 22.80
C SER A 296 -15.28 7.89 23.30
N SER A 297 -16.12 7.77 24.33
CA SER A 297 -16.82 8.91 24.94
C SER A 297 -15.91 9.81 25.80
N SER A 298 -14.59 9.57 25.81
CA SER A 298 -13.62 10.31 26.63
C SER A 298 -12.40 10.74 25.80
N GLY A 299 -12.50 11.92 25.19
CA GLY A 299 -11.41 12.90 25.03
C GLY A 299 -10.06 12.52 24.38
N SER A 300 -9.84 11.29 23.90
CA SER A 300 -8.55 10.89 23.29
C SER A 300 -8.63 10.94 21.77
N GLY A 301 -8.22 12.10 21.22
CA GLY A 301 -7.99 12.27 19.80
C GLY A 301 -7.02 11.22 19.24
N LEU A 302 -7.27 10.83 17.99
CA LEU A 302 -6.39 10.08 17.09
C LEU A 302 -6.10 8.59 17.41
N HIS A 303 -6.05 8.16 18.68
CA HIS A 303 -5.54 6.81 19.01
C HIS A 303 -6.54 5.64 18.82
N ALA A 304 -7.85 5.90 18.86
CA ALA A 304 -8.87 4.87 18.62
C ALA A 304 -8.92 4.36 17.17
N THR A 305 -8.21 5.00 16.23
CA THR A 305 -8.15 4.60 14.82
C THR A 305 -7.03 3.60 14.51
N CYS A 306 -6.22 3.22 15.49
CA CYS A 306 -4.93 2.61 15.22
C CYS A 306 -4.91 1.07 15.16
N ALA A 307 -6.04 0.38 15.33
CA ALA A 307 -6.21 -1.05 15.03
C ALA A 307 -7.21 -1.28 13.89
N ASP A 308 -7.23 -2.48 13.32
CA ASP A 308 -8.13 -2.81 12.20
C ASP A 308 -9.55 -3.12 12.71
N TRP A 309 -9.68 -3.79 13.86
CA TRP A 309 -10.94 -3.88 14.62
C TRP A 309 -10.70 -3.93 16.13
N LEU A 310 -11.79 -3.79 16.91
CA LEU A 310 -11.83 -4.05 18.35
C LEU A 310 -12.64 -5.32 18.62
N ARG A 311 -12.16 -6.16 19.54
CA ARG A 311 -12.86 -7.36 20.06
C ARG A 311 -12.89 -7.28 21.59
N ASN A 312 -14.05 -7.01 22.20
CA ASN A 312 -14.17 -6.78 23.66
C ASN A 312 -13.18 -5.75 24.21
N GLY A 313 -12.88 -4.70 23.44
CA GLY A 313 -11.87 -3.69 23.80
C GLY A 313 -10.44 -4.02 23.38
N THR A 314 -10.13 -5.29 23.07
CA THR A 314 -8.83 -5.69 22.50
C THR A 314 -8.66 -5.11 21.11
N ARG A 315 -7.58 -4.36 20.90
CA ARG A 315 -7.21 -3.76 19.61
C ARG A 315 -6.46 -4.77 18.75
N VAL A 316 -7.10 -5.26 17.68
CA VAL A 316 -6.50 -6.25 16.79
C VAL A 316 -6.01 -5.56 15.51
N GLU A 317 -4.71 -5.64 15.23
CA GLU A 317 -4.12 -5.26 13.95
C GLU A 317 -3.84 -6.51 13.12
N VAL A 318 -4.19 -6.48 11.83
CA VAL A 318 -3.86 -7.56 10.90
C VAL A 318 -2.90 -7.07 9.83
N LYS A 319 -1.87 -7.86 9.57
CA LYS A 319 -1.00 -7.70 8.41
C LYS A 319 -1.02 -8.96 7.59
N HIS A 320 -0.88 -8.78 6.29
CA HIS A 320 -0.73 -9.88 5.38
C HIS A 320 0.61 -9.78 4.67
N GLY A 321 1.19 -10.94 4.39
CA GLY A 321 2.36 -11.09 3.56
C GLY A 321 2.07 -12.12 2.46
N VAL A 322 2.58 -11.86 1.26
CA VAL A 322 2.48 -12.78 0.13
C VAL A 322 3.84 -13.46 -0.02
N LEU A 323 3.85 -14.78 -0.16
CA LEU A 323 5.07 -15.50 -0.47
C LEU A 323 5.64 -15.02 -1.82
N ARG A 324 6.86 -14.50 -1.81
CA ARG A 324 7.52 -13.95 -3.00
C ARG A 324 8.96 -14.39 -3.07
N PHE A 325 9.39 -14.81 -4.25
CA PHE A 325 10.79 -15.07 -4.53
C PHE A 325 11.52 -13.74 -4.76
N LYS A 326 12.69 -13.54 -4.16
CA LYS A 326 13.56 -12.39 -4.41
C LYS A 326 14.74 -12.84 -5.26
N ASP A 327 14.70 -12.52 -6.56
CA ASP A 327 15.71 -12.95 -7.53
C ASP A 327 17.14 -12.60 -7.10
N GLN A 328 17.36 -11.38 -6.61
CA GLN A 328 18.69 -10.90 -6.18
C GLN A 328 19.31 -11.70 -5.03
N ARG A 329 18.50 -12.35 -4.20
CA ARG A 329 18.94 -13.11 -3.03
C ARG A 329 18.68 -14.60 -3.17
N CYS A 330 18.12 -15.03 -4.30
CA CYS A 330 17.66 -16.38 -4.55
C CYS A 330 16.89 -16.98 -3.34
N VAL A 331 15.95 -16.22 -2.76
CA VAL A 331 15.27 -16.62 -1.52
C VAL A 331 13.79 -16.26 -1.56
N TRP A 332 12.96 -17.16 -1.04
CA TRP A 332 11.55 -16.89 -0.79
C TRP A 332 11.37 -16.07 0.47
N THR A 333 10.46 -15.11 0.44
CA THR A 333 10.19 -14.22 1.57
C THR A 333 8.71 -13.99 1.74
N CYS A 334 8.30 -13.81 2.99
CA CYS A 334 7.00 -13.26 3.35
C CYS A 334 7.25 -12.00 4.19
N SER A 335 6.74 -10.85 3.75
CA SER A 335 6.94 -9.59 4.46
C SER A 335 5.62 -8.94 4.83
N PHE A 336 5.52 -8.58 6.10
CA PHE A 336 4.44 -7.83 6.71
C PHE A 336 4.95 -6.42 6.96
N THR A 337 4.30 -5.42 6.39
CA THR A 337 4.78 -4.02 6.41
C THR A 337 3.72 -3.08 6.93
N GLY A 338 4.16 -1.95 7.50
CA GLY A 338 3.26 -0.92 8.00
C GLY A 338 2.55 -1.36 9.28
N ILE A 339 3.25 -2.17 10.10
CA ILE A 339 2.84 -2.50 11.47
C ILE A 339 2.85 -1.20 12.26
N ARG A 340 1.73 -0.85 12.90
CA ARG A 340 1.56 0.47 13.50
C ARG A 340 2.25 0.50 14.86
N SER A 341 3.40 1.18 14.90
CA SER A 341 4.12 1.52 16.14
C SER A 341 4.48 2.99 16.14
N THR A 342 4.39 3.65 17.30
CA THR A 342 4.93 5.00 17.49
C THR A 342 6.18 4.93 18.35
N THR A 343 7.30 5.41 17.83
CA THR A 343 8.50 5.60 18.64
C THR A 343 8.33 6.83 19.52
N THR A 344 8.33 6.64 20.82
CA THR A 344 8.39 7.71 21.82
C THR A 344 9.80 7.79 22.41
N VAL A 345 10.12 8.87 23.13
CA VAL A 345 11.38 8.99 23.89
C VAL A 345 11.55 7.82 24.87
N GLN A 346 10.45 7.23 25.34
CA GLN A 346 10.42 6.12 26.29
C GLN A 346 10.39 4.72 25.63
N GLY A 347 10.44 4.65 24.29
CA GLY A 347 10.40 3.39 23.55
C GLY A 347 9.25 3.33 22.54
N ASP A 348 9.15 2.20 21.85
CA ASP A 348 8.11 1.97 20.84
C ASP A 348 6.80 1.61 21.55
N VAL A 349 5.76 2.41 21.32
CA VAL A 349 4.39 2.15 21.79
C VAL A 349 3.62 1.51 20.64
N LEU A 350 3.16 0.28 20.87
CA LEU A 350 2.29 -0.43 19.93
C LEU A 350 0.87 0.13 20.00
N HIS A 351 0.24 0.24 18.83
CA HIS A 351 -1.11 0.78 18.71
C HIS A 351 -2.22 -0.27 18.79
N PHE A 352 -1.83 -1.52 19.01
CA PHE A 352 -2.66 -2.70 19.06
C PHE A 352 -2.25 -3.53 20.27
N ASP A 353 -3.16 -4.40 20.70
CA ASP A 353 -2.94 -5.38 21.77
C ASP A 353 -2.62 -6.75 21.18
N GLU A 354 -3.15 -7.05 19.98
CA GLU A 354 -2.86 -8.28 19.23
C GLU A 354 -2.43 -7.96 17.79
N LEU A 355 -1.42 -8.67 17.30
CA LEU A 355 -0.99 -8.63 15.90
C LEU A 355 -1.26 -9.97 15.23
N TRP A 356 -2.07 -9.94 14.19
CA TRP A 356 -2.37 -11.11 13.36
C TRP A 356 -1.58 -11.04 12.06
N LEU A 357 -0.83 -12.10 11.75
CA LEU A 357 -0.01 -12.24 10.57
C LEU A 357 -0.62 -13.28 9.62
N VAL A 358 -1.11 -12.82 8.48
CA VAL A 358 -1.73 -13.67 7.46
C VAL A 358 -0.74 -13.94 6.33
N VAL A 359 -0.33 -15.20 6.19
CA VAL A 359 0.53 -15.64 5.09
C VAL A 359 -0.34 -16.12 3.94
N LEU A 360 -0.24 -15.47 2.78
CA LEU A 360 -0.80 -15.96 1.52
C LEU A 360 0.22 -16.87 0.82
N GLY A 361 -0.07 -18.17 0.84
CA GLY A 361 0.75 -19.23 0.25
C GLY A 361 0.10 -19.92 -0.94
N PRO A 362 0.67 -21.08 -1.38
CA PRO A 362 0.15 -21.85 -2.50
C PRO A 362 -1.22 -22.43 -2.22
N ARG A 363 -1.41 -22.88 -0.98
CA ARG A 363 -2.53 -23.71 -0.58
C ARG A 363 -3.66 -22.91 0.06
N GLY A 364 -3.53 -21.60 0.20
CA GLY A 364 -4.49 -20.79 0.92
C GLY A 364 -3.90 -19.68 1.78
N LEU A 365 -4.68 -19.28 2.78
CA LEU A 365 -4.28 -18.34 3.83
C LEU A 365 -3.96 -19.10 5.11
N HIS A 366 -2.87 -18.73 5.78
CA HIS A 366 -2.53 -19.20 7.11
C HIS A 366 -2.43 -18.00 8.04
N ILE A 367 -3.19 -18.02 9.13
CA ILE A 367 -3.40 -16.86 9.99
C ILE A 367 -2.77 -17.16 11.34
N PHE A 368 -1.75 -16.40 11.68
CA PHE A 368 -1.03 -16.52 12.93
C PHE A 368 -1.34 -15.35 13.86
N ARG A 369 -1.35 -15.59 15.17
CA ARG A 369 -1.19 -14.56 16.18
C ARG A 369 0.29 -14.46 16.53
N ASP A 370 0.84 -13.26 16.49
CA ASP A 370 2.19 -12.98 16.98
C ASP A 370 2.13 -12.68 18.49
N ASP A 371 2.90 -13.44 19.28
CA ASP A 371 3.00 -13.24 20.73
C ASP A 371 4.08 -12.19 21.10
N GLY A 372 4.64 -11.49 20.09
CA GLY A 372 5.56 -10.37 20.24
C GLY A 372 7.06 -10.73 20.09
N GLU A 373 7.37 -12.02 19.92
CA GLU A 373 8.75 -12.52 19.82
C GLU A 373 9.39 -12.32 18.45
N LEU A 374 8.61 -12.14 17.39
CA LEU A 374 9.13 -12.07 16.02
C LEU A 374 10.06 -10.88 15.76
N GLY A 375 10.08 -9.90 16.66
CA GLY A 375 10.88 -8.69 16.56
C GLY A 375 10.40 -7.81 15.41
N ILE A 376 9.84 -6.65 15.72
CA ILE A 376 9.42 -5.70 14.69
C ILE A 376 10.65 -4.89 14.28
N ALA A 377 11.18 -5.16 13.08
CA ALA A 377 12.26 -4.36 12.54
C ALA A 377 11.74 -2.95 12.26
N ARG A 378 12.48 -1.93 12.73
CA ARG A 378 12.23 -0.55 12.35
C ARG A 378 12.48 -0.45 10.86
N ALA A 379 11.45 -0.06 10.11
CA ALA A 379 11.67 0.22 8.73
C ALA A 379 12.59 1.44 8.61
N SER A 380 13.35 1.52 7.51
CA SER A 380 14.11 2.72 7.20
C SER A 380 13.17 3.94 7.21
N HIS A 381 13.73 5.13 7.35
CA HIS A 381 13.05 6.44 7.36
C HIS A 381 12.03 6.66 6.22
N LEU A 382 12.01 5.78 5.20
CA LEU A 382 11.11 5.80 4.06
C LEU A 382 9.82 4.97 4.25
N CYS A 383 9.69 4.08 5.23
CA CYS A 383 8.43 3.39 5.50
C CYS A 383 7.84 3.86 6.82
N ARG A 384 6.58 4.30 6.79
CA ARG A 384 5.82 4.60 7.99
C ARG A 384 5.40 3.26 8.63
N GLY A 385 6.03 2.89 9.73
CA GLY A 385 5.68 1.73 10.55
C GLY A 385 6.70 0.59 10.53
N GLY A 386 6.49 -0.36 11.42
CA GLY A 386 7.32 -1.56 11.58
C GLY A 386 7.18 -2.55 10.41
N ARG A 387 8.16 -3.45 10.33
CA ARG A 387 8.19 -4.53 9.34
C ARG A 387 8.63 -5.83 10.00
N ILE A 388 7.93 -6.91 9.67
CA ILE A 388 8.39 -8.28 9.91
C ILE A 388 8.68 -8.90 8.54
N GLU A 389 9.84 -9.54 8.38
CA GLU A 389 10.18 -10.29 7.18
C GLU A 389 10.71 -11.66 7.58
N VAL A 390 10.03 -12.70 7.09
CA VAL A 390 10.43 -14.09 7.29
C VAL A 390 10.95 -14.63 5.96
N CYS A 391 12.17 -15.16 5.99
CA CYS A 391 12.82 -15.74 4.81
C CYS A 391 12.73 -17.26 4.86
N GLY A 392 12.47 -17.89 3.72
CA GLY A 392 12.65 -19.32 3.50
C GLY A 392 14.14 -19.71 3.41
N PRO A 393 14.45 -20.95 3.03
CA PRO A 393 15.82 -21.37 2.74
C PRO A 393 16.36 -20.66 1.49
N TYR A 394 17.68 -20.44 1.47
CA TYR A 394 18.37 -19.90 0.29
C TYR A 394 18.42 -20.95 -0.81
N ASN A 395 18.36 -20.48 -2.06
CA ASN A 395 18.42 -21.29 -3.27
C ASN A 395 17.34 -22.39 -3.37
N GLU A 396 16.27 -22.32 -2.57
CA GLU A 396 15.15 -23.24 -2.64
C GLU A 396 14.30 -22.93 -3.89
N PRO A 397 14.31 -23.78 -4.93
CA PRO A 397 13.50 -23.53 -6.12
C PRO A 397 12.01 -23.81 -5.86
N GLU A 398 11.68 -24.71 -4.93
CA GLU A 398 10.32 -25.22 -4.75
C GLU A 398 9.56 -24.35 -3.73
N PRO A 399 8.56 -23.58 -4.18
CA PRO A 399 7.85 -22.68 -3.29
C PRO A 399 7.08 -23.38 -2.18
N HIS A 400 6.60 -24.62 -2.37
CA HIS A 400 5.92 -25.36 -1.31
C HIS A 400 6.85 -25.65 -0.13
N VAL A 401 8.08 -26.10 -0.42
CA VAL A 401 9.09 -26.35 0.62
C VAL A 401 9.44 -25.05 1.33
N ALA A 402 9.68 -23.97 0.57
CA ALA A 402 9.98 -22.68 1.16
C ALA A 402 8.85 -22.12 2.02
N PHE A 403 7.60 -22.34 1.61
CA PHE A 403 6.41 -21.94 2.33
C PHE A 403 6.30 -22.65 3.69
N GLU A 404 6.37 -23.98 3.72
CA GLU A 404 6.33 -24.77 4.96
C GLU A 404 7.45 -24.35 5.92
N ARG A 405 8.65 -24.08 5.40
CA ARG A 405 9.76 -23.56 6.21
C ARG A 405 9.49 -22.17 6.79
N ILE A 406 8.77 -21.31 6.08
CA ILE A 406 8.34 -20.01 6.62
C ILE A 406 7.29 -20.20 7.71
N LEU A 407 6.31 -21.09 7.52
CA LEU A 407 5.31 -21.39 8.54
C LEU A 407 5.97 -21.96 9.81
N GLN A 408 6.87 -22.92 9.66
CA GLN A 408 7.65 -23.50 10.76
C GLN A 408 8.44 -22.43 11.52
N LYS A 409 9.07 -21.48 10.79
CA LYS A 409 9.82 -20.37 11.40
C LYS A 409 8.93 -19.41 12.19
N LEU A 410 7.72 -19.14 11.72
CA LEU A 410 6.74 -18.35 12.47
C LEU A 410 6.41 -19.07 13.78
N THR A 411 6.02 -20.34 13.71
CA THR A 411 5.67 -21.14 14.90
C THR A 411 6.83 -21.26 15.89
N SER A 412 8.06 -21.49 15.42
CA SER A 412 9.24 -21.58 16.29
C SER A 412 9.63 -20.26 16.98
N ARG A 413 9.02 -19.15 16.57
CA ARG A 413 9.25 -17.79 17.12
C ARG A 413 7.99 -17.27 17.82
N GLY A 414 7.29 -18.16 18.52
CA GLY A 414 6.15 -17.78 19.35
C GLY A 414 4.91 -17.35 18.58
N CYS A 415 4.76 -17.68 17.29
CA CYS A 415 3.48 -17.44 16.61
C CYS A 415 2.53 -18.61 16.73
N THR A 416 1.32 -18.35 17.20
CA THR A 416 0.26 -19.36 17.29
C THR A 416 -0.55 -19.38 15.99
N LEU A 417 -0.62 -20.54 15.31
CA LEU A 417 -1.47 -20.71 14.12
C LEU A 417 -2.94 -20.77 14.53
N LEU A 418 -3.70 -19.71 14.25
CA LEU A 418 -5.12 -19.60 14.60
C LEU A 418 -6.00 -20.35 13.60
N ALA A 419 -5.78 -20.11 12.31
CA ALA A 419 -6.66 -20.63 11.27
C ALA A 419 -5.95 -20.90 9.93
N THR A 420 -6.56 -21.76 9.12
CA THR A 420 -6.17 -22.01 7.73
C THR A 420 -7.39 -21.98 6.82
N VAL A 421 -7.26 -21.27 5.70
CA VAL A 421 -8.30 -21.13 4.67
C VAL A 421 -7.78 -21.70 3.36
N PRO A 422 -8.02 -23.00 3.07
CA PRO A 422 -7.55 -23.61 1.84
C PRO A 422 -8.32 -23.08 0.62
N PHE A 423 -7.61 -22.82 -0.48
CA PHE A 423 -8.16 -22.36 -1.75
C PHE A 423 -8.54 -23.49 -2.69
#